data_AF-A0A514XDU4-F1
#
_entry.id   AF-A0A514XDU4-F1
#
_cell.length_a   1.000
_cell.length_b   1.000
_cell.length_c   1.000
_cell.angle_alpha   90.00
_cell.angle_beta   90.00
_cell.angle_gamma   90.00
#
_symmetry.space_group_name_H-M   'P 1'
#
loop_
_entity.id
_entity.type
_entity.pdbx_description
1 polymer ?
#
loop_
_entity_poly.entity_id
_entity_poly.type
_entity_poly.pdbx_seq_one_letter_code
_entity_poly.pdbx_strand_id
1 'polypeptide(L)'
;MSVFLFLTILQGVLIFVDEVFFHHKRGLPRWERLGHPMDTATVLSCLLFIGLAPKNSTTETIYYSMAIFSCVFITKDEWVHRKFCSAMEMWLHALLFVVHPLLLFSAVYIWESHRQMVLMIAAGVVVFLVYQIVYWNFIEYRLQERRRAALYRDLSQEDRYDYFRE
;
A
#
# COMPACT_ATOMS: atom_id res chain seq x y z
N MET A 1 11.23 20.31 12.29
CA MET A 1 10.85 19.00 11.74
C MET A 1 10.94 19.09 10.23
N SER A 2 11.63 18.17 9.54
CA SER A 2 11.72 18.23 8.08
C SER A 2 10.34 18.01 7.45
N VAL A 3 10.04 18.72 6.36
CA VAL A 3 8.78 18.55 5.61
C VAL A 3 8.58 17.08 5.21
N PHE A 4 9.67 16.42 4.80
CA PHE A 4 9.67 14.99 4.49
C PHE A 4 9.21 14.12 5.67
N LEU A 5 9.71 14.36 6.88
CA LEU A 5 9.32 13.56 8.05
C LEU A 5 7.85 13.77 8.41
N PHE A 6 7.38 15.01 8.35
CA PHE A 6 5.97 15.32 8.55
C PHE A 6 5.07 14.57 7.54
N LEU A 7 5.41 14.64 6.25
CA LEU A 7 4.66 13.95 5.19
C LEU A 7 4.73 12.43 5.32
N THR A 8 5.88 11.89 5.76
CA THR A 8 6.04 10.45 6.02
C THR A 8 5.12 9.99 7.15
N ILE A 9 5.06 10.74 8.25
CA ILE A 9 4.17 10.42 9.38
C ILE A 9 2.72 10.51 8.92
N LEU A 10 2.35 11.57 8.19
CA LEU A 10 1.00 11.75 7.67
C LEU A 10 0.60 10.60 6.73
N GLN A 11 1.43 10.25 5.75
CA GLN A 11 1.21 9.12 4.86
C GLN A 11 1.05 7.82 5.64
N GLY A 12 1.93 7.57 6.61
CA GLY A 12 1.86 6.37 7.45
C GLY A 12 0.57 6.27 8.25
N VAL A 13 0.07 7.38 8.81
CA VAL A 13 -1.22 7.43 9.52
C VAL A 13 -2.38 7.16 8.56
N LEU A 14 -2.39 7.78 7.37
CA LEU A 14 -3.45 7.56 6.39
C LEU A 14 -3.49 6.10 5.90
N ILE A 15 -2.32 5.51 5.59
CA ILE A 15 -2.18 4.09 5.24
C ILE A 15 -2.65 3.21 6.40
N PHE A 16 -2.29 3.56 7.65
CA PHE A 16 -2.71 2.78 8.81
C PHE A 16 -4.24 2.78 8.98
N VAL A 17 -4.89 3.93 8.78
CA VAL A 17 -6.36 4.01 8.80
C VAL A 17 -6.97 3.17 7.68
N ASP A 18 -6.43 3.26 6.46
CA ASP A 18 -6.88 2.46 5.31
C ASP A 18 -6.79 0.96 5.62
N GLU A 19 -5.62 0.56 6.08
CA GLU A 19 -5.29 -0.81 6.40
C GLU A 19 -6.13 -1.37 7.54
N VAL A 20 -6.13 -0.73 8.71
CA VAL A 20 -6.77 -1.30 9.91
C VAL A 20 -8.28 -1.16 9.90
N PHE A 21 -8.82 -0.09 9.30
CA PHE A 21 -10.26 0.15 9.31
C PHE A 21 -10.95 -0.35 8.04
N PHE A 22 -10.53 0.10 6.86
CA PHE A 22 -11.25 -0.19 5.61
C PHE A 22 -10.94 -1.60 5.09
N HIS A 23 -9.67 -1.98 5.01
CA HIS A 23 -9.28 -3.29 4.49
C HIS A 23 -9.76 -4.45 5.38
N HIS A 24 -9.61 -4.36 6.71
CA HIS A 24 -10.12 -5.41 7.61
C HIS A 24 -11.66 -5.49 7.59
N LYS A 25 -12.36 -4.37 7.39
CA LYS A 25 -13.83 -4.36 7.34
C LYS A 25 -14.37 -5.02 6.07
N ARG A 26 -13.84 -4.69 4.89
CA ARG A 26 -14.35 -5.22 3.61
C ARG A 26 -13.63 -6.49 3.13
N GLY A 27 -12.46 -6.77 3.70
CA GLY A 27 -11.53 -7.79 3.20
C GLY A 27 -10.78 -7.31 1.95
N LEU A 28 -9.70 -8.02 1.59
CA LEU A 28 -8.88 -7.64 0.44
C LEU A 28 -9.07 -8.61 -0.75
N PRO A 29 -9.59 -8.16 -1.91
CA PRO A 29 -9.70 -8.99 -3.10
C PRO A 29 -8.33 -9.36 -3.67
N ARG A 30 -8.27 -10.42 -4.49
CA ARG A 30 -7.00 -10.98 -4.99
C ARG A 30 -6.08 -9.95 -5.68
N TRP A 31 -6.66 -9.00 -6.40
CA TRP A 31 -5.90 -8.01 -7.16
C TRP A 31 -5.20 -7.00 -6.23
N GLU A 32 -5.86 -6.51 -5.18
CA GLU A 32 -5.25 -5.62 -4.17
C GLU A 32 -4.15 -6.32 -3.37
N ARG A 33 -4.30 -7.62 -3.10
CA ARG A 33 -3.29 -8.40 -2.37
C ARG A 33 -1.96 -8.53 -3.10
N LEU A 34 -1.98 -8.37 -4.42
CA LEU A 34 -0.79 -8.28 -5.26
C LEU A 34 -0.42 -6.82 -5.54
N GLY A 35 -1.42 -5.97 -5.77
CA GLY A 35 -1.29 -4.53 -6.01
C GLY A 35 -0.52 -3.83 -4.88
N HIS A 36 -1.02 -3.94 -3.64
CA HIS A 36 -0.46 -3.19 -2.51
C HIS A 36 1.01 -3.52 -2.24
N PRO A 37 1.47 -4.80 -2.24
CA PRO A 37 2.90 -5.08 -2.16
C PRO A 37 3.73 -4.46 -3.29
N MET A 38 3.20 -4.40 -4.52
CA MET A 38 3.90 -3.74 -5.63
C MET A 38 3.97 -2.23 -5.42
N ASP A 39 2.90 -1.59 -4.95
CA ASP A 39 2.89 -0.16 -4.64
C ASP A 39 3.92 0.18 -3.57
N THR A 40 3.91 -0.58 -2.47
CA THR A 40 4.89 -0.46 -1.38
C THR A 40 6.32 -0.70 -1.88
N ALA A 41 6.53 -1.66 -2.79
CA ALA A 41 7.85 -1.90 -3.39
C ALA A 41 8.34 -0.72 -4.25
N THR A 42 7.44 -0.04 -4.98
CA THR A 42 7.85 1.17 -5.74
C THR A 42 8.33 2.28 -4.80
N VAL A 43 7.65 2.52 -3.67
CA VAL A 43 8.09 3.48 -2.64
C VAL A 43 9.40 3.05 -2.01
N LEU A 44 9.51 1.79 -1.62
CA LEU A 44 10.70 1.23 -1.00
C LEU A 44 11.92 1.39 -1.93
N SER A 45 11.76 1.15 -3.23
CA SER A 45 12.84 1.35 -4.19
C SER A 45 13.30 2.81 -4.25
N CYS A 46 12.38 3.78 -4.19
CA CYS A 46 12.71 5.20 -4.11
C CYS A 46 13.49 5.52 -2.82
N LEU A 47 13.04 5.02 -1.67
CA LEU A 47 13.71 5.27 -0.38
C LEU A 47 15.11 4.64 -0.33
N LEU A 48 15.25 3.39 -0.79
CA LEU A 48 16.55 2.72 -0.87
C LEU A 48 17.49 3.44 -1.84
N PHE A 49 16.97 3.93 -2.97
CA PHE A 49 17.78 4.70 -3.91
C PHE A 49 18.37 5.96 -3.27
N ILE A 50 17.56 6.76 -2.57
CA ILE A 50 18.07 7.92 -1.81
C ILE A 50 19.04 7.49 -0.69
N GLY A 51 18.72 6.43 0.03
CA GLY A 51 19.52 5.97 1.16
C GLY A 51 20.91 5.45 0.77
N LEU A 52 21.06 4.93 -0.45
CA LEU A 52 22.25 4.19 -0.89
C LEU A 52 23.04 4.90 -2.00
N ALA A 53 22.38 5.65 -2.91
CA ALA A 53 23.05 6.31 -4.01
C ALA A 53 23.58 7.71 -3.62
N PRO A 54 24.76 8.13 -4.09
CA PRO A 54 25.22 9.51 -3.93
C PRO A 54 24.43 10.47 -4.82
N LYS A 55 24.16 11.69 -4.34
CA LYS A 55 23.49 12.72 -5.13
C LYS A 55 24.42 13.31 -6.19
N ASN A 56 23.99 13.22 -7.45
CA ASN A 56 24.54 13.93 -8.60
C ASN A 56 23.43 14.13 -9.64
N SER A 57 23.69 14.85 -10.73
CA SER A 57 22.67 15.17 -11.73
C SER A 57 22.02 13.92 -12.37
N THR A 58 22.80 12.86 -12.56
CA THR A 58 22.30 11.60 -13.14
C THR A 58 21.41 10.86 -12.16
N THR A 59 21.85 10.67 -10.91
CA THR A 59 21.06 9.97 -9.89
C THR A 59 19.79 10.75 -9.55
N GLU A 60 19.85 12.08 -9.52
CA GLU A 60 18.68 12.92 -9.30
C GLU A 60 17.62 12.75 -10.41
N THR A 61 18.05 12.68 -11.68
CA THR A 61 17.14 12.38 -12.80
C THR A 61 16.51 10.99 -12.70
N ILE A 62 17.31 9.98 -12.33
CA ILE A 62 16.81 8.62 -12.11
C ILE A 62 15.78 8.60 -10.98
N TYR A 63 16.08 9.27 -9.87
CA TYR A 63 15.18 9.36 -8.72
C TYR A 63 13.85 9.99 -9.09
N TYR A 64 13.84 11.14 -9.79
CA TYR A 64 12.59 11.76 -10.21
C TYR A 64 11.79 10.85 -11.15
N SER A 65 12.46 10.11 -12.03
CA SER A 65 11.79 9.13 -12.91
C SER A 65 11.13 8.01 -12.10
N MET A 66 11.82 7.47 -11.09
CA MET A 66 11.27 6.47 -10.17
C MET A 66 10.10 7.02 -9.34
N ALA A 67 10.21 8.25 -8.82
CA ALA A 67 9.18 8.89 -8.03
C ALA A 67 7.91 9.16 -8.86
N ILE A 68 8.06 9.68 -10.08
CA ILE A 68 6.96 9.87 -11.03
C ILE A 68 6.32 8.52 -11.37
N PHE A 69 7.12 7.50 -11.68
CA PHE A 69 6.62 6.16 -11.94
C PHE A 69 5.81 5.64 -10.75
N SER A 70 6.32 5.73 -9.52
CA SER A 70 5.59 5.32 -8.32
C SER A 70 4.27 6.08 -8.15
N CYS A 71 4.26 7.39 -8.39
CA CYS A 71 3.03 8.20 -8.33
C CYS A 71 1.99 7.78 -9.36
N VAL A 72 2.40 7.50 -10.60
CA VAL A 72 1.49 7.02 -11.65
C VAL A 72 1.05 5.60 -11.37
N PHE A 73 1.94 4.73 -10.90
CA PHE A 73 1.68 3.32 -10.67
C PHE A 73 0.53 3.10 -9.69
N ILE A 74 0.51 3.83 -8.57
CA ILE A 74 -0.57 3.70 -7.57
C ILE A 74 -1.95 4.10 -8.10
N THR A 75 -2.04 4.90 -9.18
CA THR A 75 -3.34 5.29 -9.76
C THR A 75 -4.07 4.13 -10.44
N LYS A 76 -3.37 3.01 -10.71
CA LYS A 76 -3.94 1.82 -11.35
C LYS A 76 -5.10 1.21 -10.54
N ASP A 77 -5.12 1.40 -9.22
CA ASP A 77 -6.10 0.76 -8.34
C ASP A 77 -7.45 1.47 -8.36
N GLU A 78 -7.47 2.77 -8.71
CA GLU A 78 -8.68 3.60 -8.69
C GLU A 78 -9.76 3.15 -9.68
N TRP A 79 -9.35 2.54 -10.79
CA TRP A 79 -10.28 1.95 -11.75
C TRP A 79 -11.16 0.86 -11.13
N VAL A 80 -10.64 0.20 -10.10
CA VAL A 80 -11.29 -0.89 -9.40
C VAL A 80 -11.88 -0.41 -8.07
N HIS A 81 -11.16 0.42 -7.30
CA HIS A 81 -11.65 1.00 -6.03
C HIS A 81 -13.00 1.69 -6.18
N ARG A 82 -13.24 2.43 -7.28
CA ARG A 82 -14.55 3.07 -7.54
C ARG A 82 -15.76 2.12 -7.54
N LYS A 83 -15.54 0.80 -7.61
CA LYS A 83 -16.59 -0.24 -7.61
C LYS A 83 -16.82 -0.86 -6.24
N PHE A 84 -15.83 -0.81 -5.34
CA PHE A 84 -15.83 -1.54 -4.06
C PHE A 84 -15.72 -0.63 -2.84
N CYS A 85 -15.05 0.51 -2.98
CA CYS A 85 -14.74 1.40 -1.87
C CYS A 85 -15.91 2.33 -1.55
N SER A 86 -16.11 2.58 -0.25
CA SER A 86 -17.09 3.55 0.21
C SER A 86 -16.64 4.99 -0.10
N ALA A 87 -17.55 5.97 -0.04
CA ALA A 87 -17.19 7.38 -0.26
C ALA A 87 -16.08 7.88 0.69
N MET A 88 -16.09 7.42 1.95
CA MET A 88 -15.05 7.77 2.92
C MET A 88 -13.69 7.14 2.61
N GLU A 89 -13.69 5.93 2.08
CA GLU A 89 -12.48 5.23 1.65
C GLU A 89 -11.88 5.90 0.40
N MET A 90 -12.73 6.24 -0.57
CA MET A 90 -12.31 7.03 -1.75
C MET A 90 -11.73 8.39 -1.36
N TRP A 91 -12.30 9.06 -0.35
CA TRP A 91 -11.75 10.32 0.16
C TRP A 91 -10.37 10.12 0.82
N LEU A 92 -10.19 9.04 1.59
CA LEU A 92 -8.89 8.69 2.15
C LEU A 92 -7.85 8.41 1.07
N HIS A 93 -8.23 7.68 0.01
CA HIS A 93 -7.37 7.42 -1.15
C HIS A 93 -6.99 8.71 -1.87
N ALA A 94 -7.92 9.65 -2.04
CA ALA A 94 -7.62 10.97 -2.58
C ALA A 94 -6.56 11.72 -1.74
N LEU A 95 -6.64 11.66 -0.41
CA LEU A 95 -5.61 12.24 0.46
C LEU A 95 -4.25 11.54 0.28
N LEU A 96 -4.24 10.21 0.20
CA LEU A 96 -3.03 9.43 -0.06
C LEU A 96 -2.39 9.82 -1.39
N PHE A 97 -3.16 10.04 -2.46
CA PHE A 97 -2.64 10.50 -3.75
C PHE A 97 -2.08 11.93 -3.73
N VAL A 98 -2.56 12.79 -2.83
CA VAL A 98 -1.99 14.14 -2.66
C VAL A 98 -0.70 14.08 -1.85
N VAL A 99 -0.67 13.31 -0.77
CA VAL A 99 0.49 13.24 0.14
C VAL A 99 1.65 12.48 -0.49
N HIS A 100 1.39 11.43 -1.26
CA HIS A 100 2.41 10.58 -1.88
C HIS A 100 3.44 11.31 -2.76
N PRO A 101 3.05 12.11 -3.78
CA PRO A 101 4.01 12.87 -4.57
C PRO A 101 4.75 13.91 -3.71
N LEU A 102 4.06 14.59 -2.79
CA LEU A 102 4.70 15.55 -1.90
C LEU A 102 5.80 14.89 -1.05
N LEU A 103 5.51 13.69 -0.52
CA LEU A 103 6.47 12.89 0.24
C LEU A 103 7.70 12.57 -0.61
N LEU A 104 7.51 11.96 -1.79
CA LEU A 104 8.62 11.54 -2.65
C LEU A 104 9.44 12.74 -3.15
N PHE A 105 8.80 13.80 -3.65
CA PHE A 105 9.54 14.99 -4.11
C PHE A 105 10.24 15.73 -2.96
N SER A 106 9.69 15.73 -1.74
CA SER A 106 10.36 16.33 -0.59
C SER A 106 11.62 15.57 -0.14
N ALA A 107 11.76 14.29 -0.50
CA ALA A 107 12.89 13.46 -0.10
C ALA A 107 14.22 13.92 -0.72
N VAL A 108 14.19 14.57 -1.90
CA VAL A 108 15.39 15.08 -2.58
C VAL A 108 16.13 16.13 -1.75
N TYR A 109 15.41 16.89 -0.92
CA TYR A 109 15.99 17.94 -0.07
C TYR A 109 16.76 17.37 1.13
N ILE A 110 16.49 16.13 1.53
CA ILE A 110 17.13 15.48 2.67
C ILE A 110 18.16 14.41 2.27
N TRP A 111 18.34 14.21 0.96
CA TRP A 111 19.12 13.10 0.39
C TRP A 111 20.52 12.97 1.01
N GLU A 112 21.29 14.06 1.02
CA GLU A 112 22.66 14.03 1.55
C GLU A 112 22.71 14.16 3.08
N SER A 113 21.77 14.91 3.66
CA SER A 113 21.84 15.31 5.07
C SER A 113 21.25 14.30 6.06
N HIS A 114 20.35 13.42 5.61
CA HIS A 114 19.60 12.54 6.51
C HIS A 114 19.47 11.09 6.01
N ARG A 115 20.51 10.54 5.36
CA ARG A 115 20.49 9.17 4.82
C ARG A 115 20.07 8.11 5.84
N GLN A 116 20.57 8.19 7.08
CA GLN A 116 20.21 7.25 8.14
C GLN A 116 18.70 7.27 8.46
N MET A 117 18.08 8.45 8.48
CA MET A 117 16.63 8.58 8.69
C MET A 117 15.85 7.93 7.57
N VAL A 118 16.25 8.15 6.31
CA VAL A 118 15.62 7.52 5.14
C VAL A 118 15.73 5.99 5.21
N LEU A 119 16.89 5.45 5.59
CA LEU A 119 17.09 4.01 5.75
C LEU A 119 16.25 3.41 6.90
N MET A 120 16.09 4.14 8.01
CA MET A 120 15.19 3.70 9.10
C MET A 120 13.73 3.65 8.63
N ILE A 121 13.28 4.66 7.87
CA ILE A 121 11.94 4.67 7.28
C ILE A 121 11.80 3.51 6.28
N ALA A 122 12.80 3.28 5.42
CA ALA A 122 12.81 2.16 4.48
C ALA A 122 12.70 0.81 5.22
N ALA A 123 13.39 0.64 6.34
CA ALA A 123 13.27 -0.56 7.17
C ALA A 123 11.83 -0.74 7.72
N GLY A 124 11.20 0.34 8.17
CA GLY A 124 9.79 0.30 8.57
C GLY A 124 8.85 -0.09 7.41
N VAL A 125 9.10 0.44 6.21
CA VAL A 125 8.37 0.08 4.99
C VAL A 125 8.59 -1.38 4.60
N VAL A 126 9.80 -1.94 4.80
CA VAL A 126 10.06 -3.39 4.61
C VAL A 126 9.22 -4.21 5.58
N VAL A 127 9.15 -3.84 6.85
CA VAL A 127 8.29 -4.54 7.83
C VAL A 127 6.84 -4.50 7.38
N PHE A 128 6.35 -3.35 6.90
CA PHE A 128 5.01 -3.21 6.38
C PHE A 128 4.77 -4.06 5.12
N LEU A 129 5.71 -4.10 4.18
CA LEU A 129 5.66 -4.95 2.98
C LEU A 129 5.56 -6.44 3.35
N VAL A 130 6.39 -6.89 4.30
CA VAL A 130 6.36 -8.27 4.81
C VAL A 130 5.00 -8.56 5.44
N TYR A 131 4.48 -7.64 6.25
CA TYR A 131 3.12 -7.76 6.79
C TYR A 131 2.07 -7.88 5.67
N GLN A 132 2.08 -7.02 4.65
CA GLN A 132 1.12 -7.08 3.54
C GLN A 132 1.16 -8.43 2.82
N ILE A 133 2.37 -8.93 2.54
CA ILE A 133 2.56 -10.23 1.89
C ILE A 133 2.05 -11.36 2.80
N VAL A 134 2.55 -11.44 4.03
CA VAL A 134 2.27 -12.55 4.95
C VAL A 134 0.80 -12.56 5.37
N TYR A 135 0.30 -11.42 5.86
CA TYR A 135 -1.05 -11.34 6.41
C TYR A 135 -2.11 -11.57 5.34
N TRP A 136 -2.10 -10.79 4.25
CA TRP A 136 -3.19 -10.86 3.28
C TRP A 136 -3.11 -12.06 2.34
N ASN A 137 -1.90 -12.46 1.92
CA ASN A 137 -1.77 -13.57 0.97
C ASN A 137 -1.78 -14.94 1.65
N PHE A 138 -1.38 -15.06 2.93
CA PHE A 138 -1.32 -16.35 3.61
C PHE A 138 -2.28 -16.49 4.78
N ILE A 139 -2.33 -15.53 5.71
CA ILE A 139 -3.12 -15.68 6.95
C ILE A 139 -4.60 -15.48 6.65
N GLU A 140 -4.99 -14.28 6.22
CA GLU A 140 -6.39 -13.92 5.99
C GLU A 140 -6.99 -14.76 4.86
N TYR A 141 -6.19 -15.09 3.83
CA TYR A 141 -6.62 -16.00 2.77
C TYR A 141 -7.09 -17.36 3.33
N ARG A 142 -6.30 -17.97 4.21
CA ARG A 142 -6.65 -19.25 4.83
C ARG A 142 -7.84 -19.13 5.78
N LEU A 143 -7.96 -18.01 6.49
CA LEU A 143 -9.11 -17.76 7.35
C LEU A 143 -10.40 -17.65 6.54
N GLN A 144 -10.36 -16.98 5.39
CA GLN A 144 -11.51 -16.89 4.48
C GLN A 144 -11.87 -18.25 3.88
N GLU A 145 -10.89 -19.06 3.47
CA GLU A 145 -11.13 -20.43 3.01
C GLU A 145 -11.80 -21.28 4.10
N ARG A 146 -11.34 -21.18 5.35
CA ARG A 146 -11.94 -21.90 6.50
C ARG A 146 -13.36 -21.44 6.79
N ARG A 147 -13.63 -20.13 6.78
CA ARG A 147 -14.98 -19.57 6.98
C ARG A 147 -15.95 -20.05 5.91
N ARG A 148 -15.51 -20.04 4.64
CA ARG A 148 -16.30 -20.58 3.52
C ARG A 148 -16.56 -22.08 3.69
N ALA A 149 -15.53 -22.85 4.02
CA ALA A 149 -15.67 -24.29 4.23
C ALA A 149 -16.59 -24.64 5.41
N ALA A 150 -16.57 -23.86 6.49
CA ALA A 150 -17.50 -24.01 7.62
C ALA A 150 -18.94 -23.71 7.19
N LEU A 151 -19.16 -22.58 6.52
CA LEU A 151 -20.47 -22.23 5.95
C LEU A 151 -21.01 -23.35 5.05
N TYR A 152 -20.17 -23.93 4.18
CA TYR A 152 -20.58 -25.04 3.32
C TYR A 152 -20.98 -26.31 4.07
N ARG A 153 -20.40 -26.58 5.24
CA ARG A 153 -20.78 -27.74 6.06
C ARG A 153 -22.14 -27.53 6.71
N ASP A 154 -22.42 -26.31 7.13
CA ASP A 154 -23.63 -25.96 7.87
C ASP A 154 -24.86 -25.75 6.96
N LEU A 155 -24.65 -25.50 5.66
CA LEU A 155 -25.73 -25.41 4.68
C LEU A 155 -26.31 -26.80 4.36
N SER A 156 -27.65 -26.90 4.39
CA SER A 156 -28.37 -28.10 3.93
C SER A 156 -28.19 -28.31 2.43
N GLN A 157 -28.55 -29.49 1.91
CA GLN A 157 -28.37 -29.80 0.49
C GLN A 157 -29.23 -28.91 -0.43
N GLU A 158 -30.40 -28.47 0.05
CA GLU A 158 -31.26 -27.49 -0.63
C GLU A 158 -30.65 -26.09 -0.60
N ASP A 159 -30.15 -25.63 0.56
CA ASP A 159 -29.52 -24.31 0.68
C ASP A 159 -28.25 -24.19 -0.19
N ARG A 160 -27.53 -25.30 -0.40
CA ARG A 160 -26.40 -25.35 -1.34
C ARG A 160 -26.85 -25.13 -2.78
N TYR A 161 -28.01 -25.66 -3.18
CA TYR A 161 -28.49 -25.55 -4.55
C TYR A 161 -28.91 -24.11 -4.89
N ASP A 162 -29.50 -23.40 -3.93
CA ASP A 162 -29.89 -22.00 -4.08
C ASP A 162 -28.70 -21.03 -3.99
N TYR A 163 -27.72 -21.30 -3.13
CA TYR A 163 -26.53 -20.43 -2.98
C TYR A 163 -25.63 -20.37 -4.22
N PHE A 164 -25.69 -21.39 -5.09
CA PHE A 164 -24.83 -21.50 -6.29
C PHE A 164 -25.58 -21.30 -7.61
N ARG A 165 -26.83 -20.85 -7.58
CA ARG A 165 -27.62 -20.57 -8.78
C ARG A 165 -27.38 -19.17 -9.37
N GLU A 166 -26.34 -18.47 -8.92
CA GLU A 166 -25.81 -17.23 -9.51
C GLU A 166 -24.62 -17.51 -10.44
#